data_AF-A0A8T6UR48-F1
#
_entry.id   AF-A0A8T6UR48-F1
#
_cell.length_a   1.000
_cell.length_b   1.000
_cell.length_c   1.000
_cell.angle_alpha   90.00
_cell.angle_beta   90.00
_cell.angle_gamma   90.00
#
_symmetry.space_group_name_H-M   'P 1'
#
loop_
_entity.id
_entity.type
_entity.pdbx_description
1 polymer ?
#
loop_
_entity_poly.entity_id
_entity_poly.type
_entity_poly.pdbx_seq_one_letter_code
_entity_poly.pdbx_strand_id
1 'polypeptide(L)'
;MVRKDYRSHVGVILRILEVIASQNSTGVTKIIRDANLAYNRAKTYLNRLEQRGYIERIEQGRSKPYRLTEKGREFLKVLRWAEGFFDSLGFPL
;
A
#
# COMPACT_ATOMS: atom_id res chain seq x y z
N MET A 1 -8.80 -13.78 21.94
CA MET A 1 -7.89 -14.45 21.00
C MET A 1 -7.48 -13.46 19.93
N VAL A 2 -6.24 -12.96 19.97
CA VAL A 2 -5.71 -12.11 18.90
C VAL A 2 -5.42 -13.03 17.72
N ARG A 3 -6.24 -12.99 16.66
CA ARG A 3 -5.91 -13.65 15.40
C ARG A 3 -4.53 -13.10 15.01
N LYS A 4 -3.54 -13.99 14.90
CA LYS A 4 -2.24 -13.65 14.32
C LYS A 4 -2.55 -13.32 12.86
N ASP A 5 -2.79 -12.04 12.57
CA ASP A 5 -3.21 -11.53 11.27
C ASP A 5 -2.18 -11.96 10.22
N TYR A 6 -2.43 -13.12 9.60
CA TYR A 6 -1.74 -13.53 8.40
C TYR A 6 -2.35 -12.70 7.28
N ARG A 7 -2.00 -11.40 7.26
CA ARG A 7 -2.47 -10.48 6.23
C ARG A 7 -2.08 -11.06 4.89
N SER A 8 -3.07 -11.18 4.02
CA SER A 8 -2.85 -11.64 2.67
C SER A 8 -1.84 -10.70 1.98
N HIS A 9 -1.14 -11.22 0.98
CA HIS A 9 -0.26 -10.41 0.15
C HIS A 9 -1.01 -9.20 -0.45
N VAL A 10 -2.31 -9.39 -0.73
CA VAL A 10 -3.23 -8.38 -1.24
C VAL A 10 -3.54 -7.33 -0.17
N GLY A 11 -3.88 -7.73 1.06
CA GLY A 11 -4.16 -6.83 2.18
C GLY A 11 -2.95 -5.94 2.52
N VAL A 12 -1.73 -6.47 2.42
CA VAL A 12 -0.51 -5.67 2.58
C VAL A 12 -0.39 -4.60 1.49
N ILE A 13 -0.64 -4.97 0.23
CA ILE A 13 -0.58 -4.02 -0.90
C ILE A 13 -1.65 -2.95 -0.74
N LEU A 14 -2.88 -3.34 -0.41
CA LEU A 14 -3.99 -2.42 -0.16
C LEU A 14 -3.61 -1.40 0.91
N ARG A 15 -3.11 -1.85 2.08
CA ARG A 15 -2.68 -0.95 3.14
C ARG A 15 -1.56 0.02 2.74
N ILE A 16 -0.56 -0.44 1.99
CA ILE A 16 0.50 0.45 1.49
C ILE A 16 -0.12 1.53 0.59
N LEU A 17 -0.96 1.14 -0.35
CA LEU A 17 -1.58 2.08 -1.30
C LEU A 17 -2.53 3.06 -0.59
N GLU A 18 -3.25 2.63 0.44
CA GLU A 18 -4.08 3.51 1.28
C GLU A 18 -3.26 4.53 2.07
N VAL A 19 -2.14 4.11 2.66
CA VAL A 19 -1.24 5.02 3.36
C VAL A 19 -0.66 6.06 2.40
N ILE A 20 -0.32 5.65 1.18
CA ILE A 20 0.15 6.58 0.13
C ILE A 20 -1.01 7.48 -0.33
N ALA A 21 -2.23 6.97 -0.47
CA ALA A 21 -3.41 7.73 -0.87
C ALA A 21 -3.86 8.78 0.16
N SER A 22 -3.57 8.55 1.45
CA SER A 22 -4.00 9.42 2.55
C SER A 22 -3.42 10.84 2.49
N GLN A 23 -2.35 11.04 1.70
CA GLN A 23 -1.62 12.28 1.56
C GLN A 23 -1.23 12.50 0.10
N ASN A 24 -0.89 13.73 -0.27
CA ASN A 24 -0.37 14.01 -1.62
C ASN A 24 0.95 13.29 -1.92
N SER A 25 1.77 13.07 -0.89
CA SER A 25 3.04 12.34 -0.99
C SER A 25 3.45 11.80 0.38
N THR A 26 3.91 10.54 0.45
CA THR A 26 4.21 9.86 1.71
C THR A 26 5.63 9.27 1.73
N GLY A 27 6.41 9.61 2.75
CA GLY A 27 7.76 9.07 2.94
C GLY A 27 7.79 7.60 3.37
N VAL A 28 8.88 6.89 3.03
CA VAL A 28 9.09 5.46 3.36
C VAL A 28 8.85 5.16 4.85
N THR A 29 9.36 6.00 5.74
CA THR A 29 9.24 5.81 7.20
C THR A 29 7.79 5.79 7.66
N LYS A 30 6.94 6.64 7.07
CA LYS A 30 5.51 6.68 7.39
C LYS A 30 4.79 5.45 6.84
N ILE A 31 5.15 5.00 5.63
CA ILE A 31 4.61 3.77 5.03
C ILE A 31 4.92 2.56 5.92
N ILE A 32 6.17 2.43 6.38
CA ILE A 32 6.60 1.35 7.28
C ILE A 32 5.79 1.34 8.58
N ARG A 33 5.66 2.53 9.20
CA ARG A 33 4.96 2.68 10.48
C ARG A 33 3.46 2.42 10.34
N ASP A 34 2.81 3.02 9.36
CA ASP A 34 1.35 3.02 9.25
C ASP A 34 0.84 1.72 8.56
N ALA A 35 1.63 1.09 7.68
CA ALA A 35 1.29 -0.22 7.11
C ALA A 35 1.71 -1.40 8.02
N ASN A 36 2.42 -1.13 9.13
CA ASN A 36 2.98 -2.12 10.06
C ASN A 36 3.87 -3.16 9.36
N LEU A 37 4.86 -2.70 8.62
CA LEU A 37 5.76 -3.56 7.83
C LEU A 37 7.21 -3.40 8.26
N ALA A 38 7.97 -4.50 8.26
CA ALA A 38 9.42 -4.43 8.35
C ALA A 38 10.02 -3.70 7.13
N TYR A 39 11.11 -2.96 7.34
CA TYR A 39 11.77 -2.15 6.31
C TYR A 39 12.03 -2.91 4.99
N ASN A 40 12.61 -4.10 5.06
CA ASN A 40 12.92 -4.92 3.87
C ASN A 40 11.67 -5.34 3.09
N ARG A 41 10.57 -5.63 3.80
CA ARG A 41 9.30 -6.00 3.16
C ARG A 41 8.69 -4.78 2.47
N ALA A 42 8.59 -3.65 3.17
CA ALA A 42 8.09 -2.40 2.60
C ALA A 42 8.87 -2.00 1.34
N LYS A 43 10.21 -2.04 1.39
CA LYS A 43 11.07 -1.72 0.25
C LYS A 43 10.82 -2.64 -0.96
N THR A 44 10.64 -3.94 -0.73
CA THR A 44 10.31 -4.90 -1.80
C THR A 44 8.97 -4.58 -2.46
N TYR A 45 7.94 -4.29 -1.66
CA TYR A 45 6.62 -3.91 -2.20
C TYR A 45 6.67 -2.58 -2.95
N LEU A 46 7.30 -1.56 -2.38
CA LEU A 46 7.41 -0.24 -2.99
C LEU A 46 8.14 -0.31 -4.33
N ASN A 47 9.28 -1.03 -4.40
CA ASN A 47 9.98 -1.24 -5.67
C ASN A 47 9.08 -1.92 -6.71
N ARG A 48 8.31 -2.95 -6.34
CA ARG A 48 7.40 -3.65 -7.27
C ARG A 48 6.25 -2.76 -7.74
N LEU A 49 5.67 -1.96 -6.84
CA LEU A 49 4.59 -1.03 -7.15
C LEU A 49 5.07 0.10 -8.06
N GLU A 50 6.29 0.60 -7.82
CA GLU A 50 6.95 1.61 -8.63
C GLU A 50 7.28 1.07 -10.03
N GLN A 51 7.89 -0.10 -10.12
CA GLN A 51 8.18 -0.77 -11.40
C GLN A 51 6.93 -1.03 -12.25
N ARG A 52 5.79 -1.30 -11.61
CA ARG A 52 4.50 -1.51 -12.29
C ARG A 52 3.76 -0.21 -12.61
N GLY A 53 4.29 0.93 -12.18
CA GLY A 53 3.72 2.27 -12.42
C GLY A 53 2.48 2.58 -11.59
N TYR A 54 2.29 1.92 -10.44
CA TYR A 54 1.19 2.24 -9.51
C TYR A 54 1.54 3.38 -8.55
N ILE A 55 2.83 3.52 -8.24
CA ILE A 55 3.37 4.63 -7.44
C ILE A 55 4.57 5.23 -8.16
N GLU A 56 4.88 6.47 -7.83
CA GLU A 56 6.07 7.17 -8.31
C GLU A 56 6.77 7.86 -7.15
N ARG A 57 8.11 7.95 -7.22
CA ARG A 57 8.87 8.79 -6.31
C ARG A 57 8.89 10.23 -6.80
N ILE A 58 8.62 11.14 -5.88
CA ILE A 58 8.78 12.57 -6.10
C ILE A 58 10.10 13.00 -5.47
N GLU A 59 10.90 13.78 -6.19
CA GLU A 59 12.07 14.43 -5.59
C GLU A 59 11.61 15.70 -4.87
N GLN A 60 11.48 15.62 -3.54
CA GLN A 60 11.11 16.76 -2.71
C GLN A 60 12.21 17.05 -1.69
N GLY A 61 13.22 17.82 -2.13
CA GLY A 61 14.36 18.19 -1.31
C GLY A 61 15.16 16.96 -0.85
N ARG A 62 15.36 16.83 0.47
CA ARG A 62 16.09 15.68 1.06
C ARG A 62 15.25 14.41 1.19
N SER A 63 13.93 14.49 0.99
CA SER A 63 13.03 13.36 1.12
C SER A 63 12.63 12.83 -0.26
N LYS A 64 12.43 11.51 -0.35
CA LYS A 64 11.95 10.83 -1.55
C LYS A 64 10.59 10.20 -1.27
N PRO A 65 9.52 11.00 -1.11
CA PRO A 65 8.19 10.49 -0.85
C PRO A 65 7.61 9.81 -2.10
N TYR A 66 6.67 8.89 -1.88
CA TYR A 66 5.89 8.25 -2.92
C TYR A 66 4.53 8.91 -3.08
N ARG A 67 4.01 8.90 -4.30
CA ARG A 67 2.65 9.30 -4.64
C ARG A 67 2.00 8.22 -5.51
N LEU A 68 0.67 8.13 -5.46
CA LEU A 68 -0.11 7.34 -6.42
C LEU A 68 -0.12 7.98 -7.80
N THR A 69 0.19 7.18 -8.81
CA THR A 69 -0.10 7.52 -10.20
C THR A 69 -1.60 7.39 -10.46
N GLU A 70 -2.08 7.84 -11.63
CA GLU A 70 -3.49 7.63 -12.01
C GLU A 70 -3.83 6.13 -12.10
N LYS A 71 -2.93 5.33 -12.69
CA LYS A 71 -3.03 3.87 -12.70
C LYS A 71 -3.09 3.28 -11.29
N GLY A 72 -2.33 3.83 -10.34
CA GLY A 72 -2.36 3.43 -8.94
C GLY A 72 -3.69 3.69 -8.25
N ARG A 73 -4.35 4.80 -8.57
CA ARG A 73 -5.68 5.14 -8.02
C ARG A 73 -6.75 4.19 -8.51
N GLU A 74 -6.76 3.89 -9.80
CA GLU A 74 -7.66 2.88 -10.38
C GLU A 74 -7.43 1.51 -9.75
N PHE A 75 -6.17 1.10 -9.61
CA PHE A 75 -5.84 -0.16 -8.96
C PHE A 75 -6.29 -0.21 -7.49
N LEU A 76 -6.14 0.88 -6.74
CA LEU A 76 -6.63 0.98 -5.36
C LEU A 76 -8.15 0.84 -5.26
N LYS A 77 -8.92 1.42 -6.20
CA LYS A 77 -10.38 1.25 -6.25
C LYS A 77 -10.77 -0.23 -6.41
N VAL A 78 -10.10 -0.94 -7.32
CA VAL A 78 -10.33 -2.38 -7.54
C VAL A 78 -10.00 -3.19 -6.29
N LEU A 79 -8.89 -2.88 -5.62
CA LEU A 79 -8.51 -3.59 -4.38
C LEU A 79 -9.50 -3.37 -3.25
N ARG A 80 -10.04 -2.15 -3.09
CA ARG A 80 -11.10 -1.87 -2.10
C ARG A 80 -12.40 -2.62 -2.40
N TRP A 81 -12.78 -2.66 -3.67
CA TRP A 81 -13.94 -3.45 -4.09
C TRP A 81 -13.72 -4.94 -3.79
N ALA A 82 -12.53 -5.46 -4.10
CA ALA A 82 -12.19 -6.85 -3.81
C ALA A 82 -12.21 -7.13 -2.30
N GLU A 83 -11.64 -6.25 -1.47
CA GLU A 83 -11.69 -6.37 -0.01
C GLU A 83 -13.14 -6.49 0.49
N GLY A 84 -14.03 -5.58 0.08
CA GLY A 84 -15.44 -5.64 0.47
C GLY A 84 -16.14 -6.90 -0.05
N PHE A 85 -15.82 -7.36 -1.26
CA PHE A 85 -16.33 -8.61 -1.81
C PHE A 85 -15.88 -9.81 -0.97
N PHE A 86 -14.59 -9.93 -0.67
CA PHE A 86 -14.04 -11.02 0.14
C PHE A 86 -14.57 -11.00 1.58
N ASP A 87 -14.72 -9.82 2.18
CA ASP A 87 -15.30 -9.66 3.51
C ASP A 87 -16.78 -10.11 3.54
N SER A 88 -17.55 -9.79 2.49
CA SER A 88 -18.94 -10.25 2.34
C SER A 88 -19.09 -11.78 2.22
N LEU A 89 -18.02 -12.46 1.79
CA LEU A 89 -17.94 -13.92 1.70
C LEU A 89 -17.36 -14.58 2.97
N GLY A 90 -16.97 -13.80 3.98
CA GLY A 90 -16.37 -14.29 5.22
C GLY A 90 -14.86 -14.59 5.13
N PHE A 91 -14.17 -14.07 4.10
CA PHE A 91 -12.73 -14.24 3.89
C PHE A 91 -11.97 -12.91 4.01
N PRO A 92 -11.83 -12.33 5.21
CA PRO A 92 -11.16 -11.02 5.35
C PRO A 92 -9.68 -11.09 4.91
N LEU A 93 -9.24 -10.06 4.18
CA LEU A 93 -7.91 -9.96 3.54
C LEU A 93 -6.80 -9.41 4.45
#